data_AF-A0A6A6ETX9-F1
#
_entry.id   AF-A0A6A6ETX9-F1
#
_cell.length_a   1.000
_cell.length_b   1.000
_cell.length_c   1.000
_cell.angle_alpha   90.00
_cell.angle_beta   90.00
_cell.angle_gamma   90.00
#
_symmetry.space_group_name_H-M   'P 1'
#
loop_
_entity.id
_entity.type
_entity.pdbx_description
1 polymer ?
#
loop_
_entity_poly.entity_id
_entity_poly.type
_entity_poly.pdbx_seq_one_letter_code
_entity_poly.pdbx_strand_id
1 'polypeptide(L)'
;ASYKYQSLNKAVGDIRPLTLLPGHVSNPIHSILTHVPLLIANASPSQRMMKKEIKETLPPDWKYFLNLEGGFIFTHDTSNFASWPHPNENFDHSQYEGYEDVFDLEFQPEYDTLSYTWGAVKEAKEAFVSSGQSQSRQPSSITLALGKSSIQPYHISGTKITHILWFGSICINQADEIECKEHTKRMQCIYFLVRGVVVWLGPRSDNNTAALQILACIGVQLECSQDNWLLPPPGCKYLDWHLRACSLPLGQKPLGPVEQVVQILNRDRFDRVWTMQEIVLANWNPIMCCGYD
;
A
#
# COMPACT_ATOMS: atom_id res chain seq x y z
N ALA A 1 -26.66 12.62 16.28
CA ALA A 1 -27.22 11.28 16.01
C ALA A 1 -26.16 10.46 15.30
N SER A 2 -26.02 9.17 15.63
CA SER A 2 -25.05 8.29 14.96
C SER A 2 -25.43 8.08 13.49
N TYR A 3 -24.43 8.05 12.61
CA TYR A 3 -24.62 7.76 11.18
C TYR A 3 -25.22 6.36 11.00
N LYS A 4 -26.25 6.26 10.15
CA LYS A 4 -26.87 4.98 9.80
C LYS A 4 -26.40 4.55 8.41
N TYR A 5 -25.68 3.44 8.35
CA TYR A 5 -25.22 2.85 7.10
C TYR A 5 -26.39 2.33 6.27
N GLN A 6 -26.40 2.69 4.99
CA GLN A 6 -27.26 2.07 3.98
C GLN A 6 -26.57 0.82 3.42
N SER A 7 -27.32 -0.19 3.00
CA SER A 7 -26.72 -1.40 2.40
C SER A 7 -26.09 -1.10 1.04
N LEU A 8 -24.95 -1.71 0.75
CA LEU A 8 -24.29 -1.63 -0.56
C LEU A 8 -25.03 -2.50 -1.60
N ASN A 9 -25.02 -2.07 -2.87
CA ASN A 9 -25.51 -2.91 -3.95
C ASN A 9 -24.45 -3.96 -4.34
N LYS A 10 -24.67 -5.20 -3.88
CA LYS A 10 -23.77 -6.33 -4.12
C LYS A 10 -23.70 -6.74 -5.59
N ALA A 11 -24.77 -6.53 -6.36
CA ALA A 11 -24.86 -6.98 -7.75
C ALA A 11 -23.88 -6.23 -8.67
N VAL A 12 -23.55 -4.99 -8.33
CA VAL A 12 -22.63 -4.12 -9.10
C VAL A 12 -21.28 -3.91 -8.39
N GLY A 13 -21.06 -4.57 -7.25
CA GLY A 13 -19.83 -4.43 -6.50
C GLY A 13 -19.62 -3.03 -5.91
N ASP A 14 -20.66 -2.42 -5.34
CA ASP A 14 -20.55 -1.10 -4.71
C ASP A 14 -19.45 -1.06 -3.64
N ILE A 15 -18.81 0.10 -3.55
CA ILE A 15 -18.03 0.56 -2.40
C ILE A 15 -18.61 1.89 -1.90
N ARG A 16 -18.13 2.34 -0.74
CA ARG A 16 -18.60 3.56 -0.10
C ARG A 16 -17.46 4.48 0.32
N PRO A 17 -16.75 5.10 -0.63
CA PRO A 17 -15.70 6.04 -0.31
C PRO A 17 -16.24 7.26 0.43
N LEU A 18 -15.33 7.86 1.19
CA LEU A 18 -15.47 9.07 1.97
C LEU A 18 -14.92 10.25 1.17
N THR A 19 -15.76 11.22 0.82
CA THR A 19 -15.30 12.52 0.34
C THR A 19 -14.98 13.39 1.55
N LEU A 20 -13.70 13.70 1.74
CA LEU A 20 -13.24 14.64 2.74
C LEU A 20 -13.48 16.09 2.25
N LEU A 21 -14.24 16.87 3.03
CA LEU A 21 -14.51 18.26 2.69
C LEU A 21 -13.35 19.17 3.13
N PRO A 22 -13.06 20.25 2.39
CA PRO A 22 -12.00 21.19 2.76
C PRO A 22 -12.23 21.76 4.17
N GLY A 23 -11.17 21.86 4.96
CA GLY A 23 -11.24 22.42 6.30
C GLY A 23 -9.88 22.45 7.00
N HIS A 24 -9.70 23.38 7.94
CA HIS A 24 -8.47 23.50 8.70
C HIS A 24 -8.31 22.38 9.73
N VAL A 25 -7.07 22.02 10.09
CA VAL A 25 -6.73 20.96 11.05
C VAL A 25 -7.38 21.17 12.44
N SER A 26 -7.65 22.41 12.82
CA SER A 26 -8.32 22.76 14.08
C SER A 26 -9.84 22.62 14.05
N ASN A 27 -10.44 22.47 12.85
CA ASN A 27 -11.88 22.39 12.70
C ASN A 27 -12.35 20.93 12.79
N PRO A 28 -13.61 20.70 13.16
CA PRO A 28 -14.19 19.38 13.04
C PRO A 28 -14.08 18.84 11.61
N ILE A 29 -13.86 17.53 11.51
CA ILE A 29 -13.74 16.84 10.23
C ILE A 29 -15.14 16.71 9.63
N HIS A 30 -15.33 17.23 8.42
CA HIS A 30 -16.58 17.09 7.67
C HIS A 30 -16.36 16.23 6.44
N SER A 31 -17.29 15.33 6.18
CA SER A 31 -17.15 14.36 5.10
C SER A 31 -18.49 13.85 4.60
N ILE A 32 -18.47 13.24 3.42
CA ILE A 32 -19.66 12.68 2.75
C ILE A 32 -19.37 11.23 2.39
N LEU A 33 -20.25 10.31 2.78
CA LEU A 33 -20.20 8.92 2.31
C LEU A 33 -21.12 8.76 1.10
N THR A 34 -20.58 8.23 0.01
CA THR A 34 -21.30 8.06 -1.27
C THR A 34 -21.17 6.62 -1.73
N HIS A 35 -22.28 6.00 -2.14
CA HIS A 35 -22.24 4.66 -2.73
C HIS A 35 -21.95 4.78 -4.21
N VAL A 36 -20.98 4.01 -4.68
CA VAL A 36 -20.51 4.02 -6.06
C VAL A 36 -20.07 2.61 -6.45
N PRO A 37 -20.38 2.15 -7.68
CA PRO A 37 -19.83 0.90 -8.18
C PRO A 37 -18.32 1.04 -8.35
N LEU A 38 -17.55 0.04 -7.91
CA LEU A 38 -16.12 -0.04 -8.22
C LEU A 38 -15.96 -0.66 -9.60
N LEU A 39 -15.85 0.19 -10.62
CA LEU A 39 -15.72 -0.24 -12.01
C LEU A 39 -14.25 -0.37 -12.36
N ILE A 40 -13.89 -1.47 -13.00
CA ILE A 40 -12.55 -1.75 -13.52
C ILE A 40 -12.68 -1.76 -15.04
N ALA A 41 -11.83 -1.03 -15.77
CA ALA A 41 -11.74 -1.24 -17.20
C ALA A 41 -11.36 -2.70 -17.50
N ASN A 42 -11.85 -3.21 -18.62
CA ASN A 42 -11.66 -4.63 -18.95
C ASN A 42 -10.16 -4.95 -19.01
N ALA A 43 -9.73 -5.97 -18.28
CA ALA A 43 -8.38 -6.50 -18.38
C ALA A 43 -8.12 -6.90 -19.83
N SER A 44 -7.06 -6.37 -20.41
CA SER A 44 -6.58 -6.81 -21.72
C SER A 44 -5.58 -7.94 -21.51
N PRO A 45 -5.63 -9.02 -22.33
CA PRO A 45 -4.63 -10.07 -22.26
C PRO A 45 -3.24 -9.46 -22.36
N SER A 46 -2.38 -9.75 -21.40
CA SER A 46 -1.00 -9.31 -21.45
C SER A 46 -0.30 -9.98 -22.64
N GLN A 47 0.51 -9.22 -23.37
CA GLN A 47 1.42 -9.77 -24.37
C GLN A 47 2.73 -10.28 -23.75
N ARG A 48 2.85 -10.19 -22.42
CA ARG A 48 4.00 -10.63 -21.65
C ARG A 48 4.19 -12.14 -21.79
N MET A 49 5.41 -12.55 -22.09
CA MET A 49 5.83 -13.93 -22.15
C MET A 49 5.63 -14.63 -20.80
N MET A 50 5.23 -15.90 -20.86
CA MET A 50 5.09 -16.73 -19.68
C MET A 50 6.46 -17.06 -19.07
N LYS A 51 6.47 -17.32 -17.76
CA LYS A 51 7.68 -17.72 -17.01
C LYS A 51 8.48 -18.86 -17.69
N LYS A 52 7.76 -19.83 -18.27
CA LYS A 52 8.36 -20.96 -18.98
C LYS A 52 9.07 -20.54 -20.27
N GLU A 53 8.47 -19.63 -21.02
CA GLU A 53 9.02 -19.13 -22.29
C GLU A 53 10.29 -18.31 -22.02
N ILE A 54 10.27 -17.44 -21.01
CA ILE A 54 11.45 -16.67 -20.58
C ILE A 54 12.57 -17.59 -20.11
N LYS A 55 12.25 -18.69 -19.42
CA LYS A 55 13.27 -19.67 -19.02
C LYS A 55 14.00 -20.28 -20.22
N GLU A 56 13.30 -20.52 -21.33
CA GLU A 56 13.84 -21.14 -22.54
C GLU A 56 14.73 -20.17 -23.35
N THR A 57 14.65 -18.86 -23.10
CA THR A 57 15.45 -17.83 -23.79
C THR A 57 16.76 -17.49 -23.07
N LEU A 58 16.95 -17.97 -21.84
CA LEU A 58 18.13 -17.65 -21.03
C LEU A 58 19.37 -18.44 -21.46
N PRO A 59 20.57 -17.81 -21.43
CA PRO A 59 21.81 -18.54 -21.57
C PRO A 59 22.02 -19.56 -20.41
N PRO A 60 22.89 -20.58 -20.58
CA PRO A 60 23.01 -21.69 -19.63
C PRO A 60 23.33 -21.30 -18.18
N ASP A 61 24.12 -20.24 -17.98
CA ASP A 61 24.59 -19.80 -16.65
C ASP A 61 23.69 -18.72 -16.02
N TRP A 62 22.52 -18.46 -16.61
CA TRP A 62 21.58 -17.46 -16.14
C TRP A 62 20.32 -18.07 -15.57
N LYS A 63 19.80 -17.41 -14.54
CA LYS A 63 18.51 -17.70 -13.91
C LYS A 63 17.70 -16.43 -13.81
N TYR A 64 16.40 -16.59 -13.62
CA TYR A 64 15.52 -15.48 -13.27
C TYR A 64 14.86 -15.73 -11.92
N PHE A 65 14.47 -14.65 -11.26
CA PHE A 65 13.51 -14.64 -10.19
C PHE A 65 12.42 -13.63 -10.51
N LEU A 66 11.31 -13.71 -9.78
CA LEU A 66 10.27 -12.70 -9.82
C LEU A 66 10.29 -11.95 -8.50
N ASN A 67 10.36 -10.62 -8.55
CA ASN A 67 10.17 -9.80 -7.35
C ASN A 67 8.72 -9.91 -6.84
N LEU A 68 8.42 -9.32 -5.68
CA LEU A 68 7.09 -9.41 -5.07
C LEU A 68 5.97 -8.89 -5.97
N GLU A 69 6.27 -7.88 -6.79
CA GLU A 69 5.36 -7.29 -7.76
C GLU A 69 5.17 -8.22 -8.98
N GLY A 70 6.12 -9.13 -9.24
CA GLY A 70 6.07 -10.07 -10.36
C GLY A 70 6.87 -9.63 -11.58
N GLY A 71 7.72 -8.61 -11.48
CA GLY A 71 8.75 -8.25 -12.45
C GLY A 71 9.94 -9.21 -12.43
N PHE A 72 10.61 -9.39 -13.57
CA PHE A 72 11.75 -10.29 -13.68
C PHE A 72 13.04 -9.63 -13.19
N ILE A 73 13.83 -10.37 -12.42
CA ILE A 73 15.24 -10.07 -12.13
C ILE A 73 16.09 -11.24 -12.61
N PHE A 74 17.08 -10.95 -13.46
CA PHE A 74 17.97 -11.95 -14.02
C PHE A 74 19.28 -11.97 -13.26
N THR A 75 19.78 -13.16 -12.96
CA THR A 75 21.01 -13.36 -12.16
C THR A 75 21.92 -14.36 -12.85
N HIS A 76 23.21 -14.20 -12.69
CA HIS A 76 24.22 -15.10 -13.25
C HIS A 76 24.78 -16.03 -12.15
N ASP A 77 24.81 -17.34 -12.39
CA ASP A 77 25.06 -18.37 -11.36
C ASP A 77 26.36 -18.23 -10.56
N THR A 78 27.40 -17.69 -11.19
CA THR A 78 28.74 -17.58 -10.60
C THR A 78 29.11 -16.18 -10.13
N SER A 79 28.23 -15.19 -10.29
CA SER A 79 28.52 -13.80 -9.92
C SER A 79 27.37 -13.20 -9.14
N ASN A 80 27.65 -12.23 -8.27
CA ASN A 80 26.60 -11.42 -7.63
C ASN A 80 25.99 -10.41 -8.62
N PHE A 81 26.04 -10.69 -9.92
CA PHE A 81 25.50 -9.83 -10.96
C PHE A 81 24.01 -10.13 -11.14
N ALA A 82 23.20 -9.10 -10.92
CA ALA A 82 21.79 -9.07 -11.26
C ALA A 82 21.52 -8.00 -12.31
N SER A 83 20.49 -8.21 -13.12
CA SER A 83 20.06 -7.30 -14.18
C SER A 83 18.53 -7.24 -14.25
N TRP A 84 17.97 -6.04 -14.48
CA TRP A 84 16.56 -5.90 -14.84
C TRP A 84 16.35 -6.25 -16.32
N PRO A 85 17.18 -5.77 -17.26
CA PRO A 85 17.15 -6.28 -18.63
C PRO A 85 17.56 -7.75 -18.72
N HIS A 86 16.94 -8.45 -19.66
CA HIS A 86 17.30 -9.79 -20.07
C HIS A 86 18.78 -9.84 -20.51
N PRO A 87 19.52 -10.91 -20.18
CA PRO A 87 20.97 -11.00 -20.44
C PRO A 87 21.38 -10.99 -21.91
N ASN A 88 20.46 -11.33 -22.81
CA ASN A 88 20.62 -11.09 -24.24
C ASN A 88 20.20 -9.65 -24.57
N GLU A 89 21.17 -8.78 -24.89
CA GLU A 89 20.96 -7.35 -25.17
C GLU A 89 19.99 -7.09 -26.33
N ASN A 90 19.83 -8.04 -27.25
CA ASN A 90 18.90 -7.92 -28.37
C ASN A 90 17.47 -8.38 -28.03
N PHE A 91 17.25 -8.85 -26.80
CA PHE A 91 15.94 -9.31 -26.38
C PHE A 91 15.06 -8.11 -26.03
N ASP A 92 13.90 -8.04 -26.66
CA ASP A 92 12.99 -6.91 -26.53
C ASP A 92 12.42 -6.86 -25.10
N HIS A 93 12.71 -5.76 -24.39
CA HIS A 93 12.26 -5.53 -23.02
C HIS A 93 10.74 -5.62 -22.87
N SER A 94 10.00 -5.15 -23.88
CA SER A 94 8.53 -5.13 -23.87
C SER A 94 7.89 -6.53 -23.84
N GLN A 95 8.65 -7.58 -24.20
CA GLN A 95 8.14 -8.95 -24.20
C GLN A 95 8.02 -9.55 -22.80
N TYR A 96 8.69 -9.00 -21.78
CA TYR A 96 8.67 -9.53 -20.41
C TYR A 96 8.47 -8.45 -19.33
N GLU A 97 8.52 -7.17 -19.73
CA GLU A 97 8.09 -6.05 -18.91
C GLU A 97 6.58 -6.09 -18.63
N GLY A 98 6.15 -5.47 -17.53
CA GLY A 98 4.76 -5.48 -17.11
C GLY A 98 4.37 -6.74 -16.34
N TYR A 99 3.06 -7.00 -16.27
CA TYR A 99 2.48 -8.03 -15.41
C TYR A 99 1.77 -9.08 -16.26
N GLU A 100 1.51 -10.26 -15.68
CA GLU A 100 0.78 -11.33 -16.38
C GLU A 100 -0.62 -10.86 -16.85
N ASP A 101 -1.19 -9.87 -16.17
CA ASP A 101 -2.39 -9.15 -16.59
C ASP A 101 -2.08 -7.65 -16.77
N VAL A 102 -2.41 -7.08 -17.94
CA VAL A 102 -2.41 -5.63 -18.14
C VAL A 102 -3.78 -5.12 -17.76
N PHE A 103 -3.87 -4.60 -16.55
CA PHE A 103 -5.02 -3.80 -16.18
C PHE A 103 -4.81 -2.41 -16.78
N ASP A 104 -5.70 -2.02 -17.68
CA ASP A 104 -5.93 -0.60 -17.89
C ASP A 104 -6.53 -0.10 -16.57
N LEU A 105 -5.69 0.46 -15.69
CA LEU A 105 -6.11 0.86 -14.33
C LEU A 105 -6.98 2.13 -14.37
N GLU A 106 -7.72 2.35 -15.45
CA GLU A 106 -8.87 3.22 -15.47
C GLU A 106 -9.97 2.55 -14.63
N PHE A 107 -10.04 2.93 -13.36
CA PHE A 107 -11.12 2.55 -12.46
C PHE A 107 -11.89 3.80 -12.04
N GLN A 108 -13.17 3.60 -11.71
CA GLN A 108 -14.01 4.66 -11.18
C GLN A 108 -14.74 4.19 -9.92
N PRO A 109 -14.83 5.03 -8.88
CA PRO A 109 -14.19 6.35 -8.78
C PRO A 109 -12.66 6.23 -8.56
N GLU A 110 -11.91 7.29 -8.84
CA GLU A 110 -10.55 7.44 -8.34
C GLU A 110 -10.56 7.79 -6.84
N TYR A 111 -9.82 7.06 -6.01
CA TYR A 111 -9.71 7.30 -4.57
C TYR A 111 -8.32 6.95 -4.05
N ASP A 112 -7.93 7.57 -2.93
CA ASP A 112 -6.75 7.16 -2.15
C ASP A 112 -7.18 6.32 -0.94
N THR A 113 -6.23 5.57 -0.36
CA THR A 113 -6.46 4.88 0.91
C THR A 113 -5.40 5.28 1.93
N LEU A 114 -5.78 5.14 3.20
CA LEU A 114 -4.84 5.24 4.33
C LEU A 114 -4.78 3.87 5.00
N SER A 115 -3.62 3.22 4.93
CA SER A 115 -3.29 2.04 5.72
C SER A 115 -2.80 2.50 7.09
N TYR A 116 -3.58 2.21 8.13
CA TYR A 116 -3.24 2.58 9.50
C TYR A 116 -3.81 1.56 10.51
N THR A 117 -3.24 1.52 11.71
CA THR A 117 -3.76 0.71 12.82
C THR A 117 -4.87 1.44 13.54
N TRP A 118 -6.02 0.79 13.68
CA TRP A 118 -7.15 1.35 14.42
C TRP A 118 -6.73 1.53 15.88
N GLY A 119 -6.88 2.75 16.41
CA GLY A 119 -6.52 3.00 17.80
C GLY A 119 -7.61 2.57 18.77
N ALA A 120 -7.27 2.65 20.06
CA ALA A 120 -8.25 2.48 21.12
C ALA A 120 -9.36 3.53 21.02
N VAL A 121 -10.59 3.15 21.43
CA VAL A 121 -11.78 4.03 21.42
C VAL A 121 -11.53 5.39 22.10
N LYS A 122 -10.64 5.42 23.10
CA LYS A 122 -10.27 6.64 23.85
C LYS A 122 -9.52 7.69 23.02
N GLU A 123 -8.94 7.30 21.89
CA GLU A 123 -8.19 8.18 20.98
C GLU A 123 -9.01 8.54 19.72
N ALA A 124 -10.28 8.14 19.67
CA ALA A 124 -11.13 8.40 18.52
C ALA A 124 -11.52 9.89 18.42
N LYS A 125 -11.54 10.40 17.20
CA LYS A 125 -12.04 11.75 16.91
C LYS A 125 -13.44 11.65 16.31
N GLU A 126 -14.35 12.50 16.73
CA GLU A 126 -15.64 12.61 16.06
C GLU A 126 -15.46 13.32 14.71
N ALA A 127 -16.11 12.77 13.68
CA ALA A 127 -16.31 13.46 12.42
C ALA A 127 -17.79 13.52 12.08
N PHE A 128 -18.13 14.56 11.34
CA PHE A 128 -19.47 14.77 10.83
C PHE A 128 -19.55 14.19 9.43
N VAL A 129 -20.47 13.25 9.27
CA VAL A 129 -20.74 12.55 8.02
C VAL A 129 -22.16 12.84 7.57
N SER A 130 -22.29 13.29 6.33
CA SER A 130 -23.56 13.28 5.61
C SER A 130 -23.61 12.11 4.63
N SER A 131 -24.82 11.62 4.36
CA SER A 131 -25.06 10.67 3.27
C SER A 131 -25.22 11.44 1.98
N GLY A 132 -24.41 11.15 0.97
CA GLY A 132 -24.52 11.76 -0.36
C GLY A 132 -25.82 11.42 -1.10
N GLN A 133 -26.54 10.37 -0.65
CA GLN A 133 -27.80 9.93 -1.24
C GLN A 133 -29.05 10.49 -0.52
N SER A 134 -28.89 11.19 0.61
CA SER A 134 -30.03 11.67 1.41
C SER A 134 -30.28 13.16 1.21
N GLN A 135 -31.55 13.55 1.00
CA GLN A 135 -31.99 14.95 1.04
C GLN A 135 -31.98 15.54 2.47
N SER A 136 -31.77 14.72 3.50
CA SER A 136 -31.64 15.18 4.88
C SER A 136 -30.32 15.94 5.05
N ARG A 137 -30.43 17.27 5.19
CA ARG A 137 -29.29 18.19 5.37
C ARG A 137 -28.63 18.12 6.75
N GLN A 138 -29.11 17.28 7.66
CA GLN A 138 -28.57 17.19 9.02
C GLN A 138 -27.38 16.22 9.02
N PRO A 139 -26.14 16.70 9.23
CA PRO A 139 -25.00 15.81 9.37
C PRO A 139 -25.17 14.94 10.62
N SER A 140 -24.89 13.66 10.47
CA SER A 140 -24.78 12.71 11.59
C SER A 140 -23.32 12.56 11.99
N SER A 141 -23.06 12.14 13.23
CA SER A 141 -21.70 11.88 13.68
C SER A 141 -21.32 10.43 13.43
N ILE A 142 -20.10 10.23 12.96
CA ILE A 142 -19.40 8.95 13.08
C ILE A 142 -18.21 9.14 14.00
N THR A 143 -17.95 8.16 14.84
CA THR A 143 -16.70 8.10 15.60
C THR A 143 -15.63 7.57 14.66
N LEU A 144 -14.71 8.44 14.21
CA LEU A 144 -13.56 7.96 13.48
C LEU A 144 -12.58 7.37 14.51
N ALA A 145 -12.46 6.05 14.50
CA ALA A 145 -11.37 5.36 15.19
C ALA A 145 -10.05 5.58 14.41
N LEU A 146 -9.65 6.84 14.22
CA LEU A 146 -8.35 7.19 13.64
C LEU A 146 -7.21 6.82 14.60
N GLY A 147 -7.48 6.68 15.90
CA GLY A 147 -6.43 6.37 16.86
C GLY A 147 -5.33 7.42 16.86
N LYS A 148 -4.06 6.95 16.91
CA LYS A 148 -2.86 7.76 16.68
C LYS A 148 -2.62 8.12 15.20
N SER A 149 -3.52 7.75 14.29
CA SER A 149 -3.46 8.13 12.88
C SER A 149 -3.97 9.54 12.69
N SER A 150 -3.28 10.29 11.85
CA SER A 150 -3.65 11.65 11.51
C SER A 150 -4.09 11.70 10.06
N ILE A 151 -5.35 12.04 9.80
CA ILE A 151 -5.79 12.45 8.46
C ILE A 151 -5.32 13.86 8.11
N GLN A 152 -4.49 14.49 8.97
CA GLN A 152 -3.94 15.82 8.73
C GLN A 152 -3.25 15.98 7.38
N PRO A 153 -2.50 15.00 6.83
CA PRO A 153 -1.93 15.16 5.49
C PRO A 153 -2.98 15.52 4.43
N TYR A 154 -4.21 15.01 4.56
CA TYR A 154 -5.34 15.33 3.66
C TYR A 154 -6.15 16.57 4.11
N HIS A 155 -5.97 17.03 5.35
CA HIS A 155 -6.62 18.21 5.93
C HIS A 155 -5.74 19.48 5.88
N ILE A 156 -4.45 19.35 5.58
CA ILE A 156 -3.47 20.47 5.52
C ILE A 156 -3.55 21.23 4.19
N SER A 157 -4.36 20.78 3.24
CA SER A 157 -4.50 21.52 2.00
C SER A 157 -5.37 22.75 2.21
N GLY A 158 -4.74 23.93 2.29
CA GLY A 158 -5.40 25.23 2.03
C GLY A 158 -5.93 25.36 0.60
N THR A 159 -6.09 24.24 -0.11
CA THR A 159 -6.64 24.14 -1.44
C THR A 159 -8.12 23.78 -1.34
N LYS A 160 -8.93 24.23 -2.31
CA LYS A 160 -10.35 23.89 -2.39
C LYS A 160 -10.59 22.44 -2.83
N ILE A 161 -9.59 21.55 -2.72
CA ILE A 161 -9.60 20.22 -3.29
C ILE A 161 -10.27 19.25 -2.30
N THR A 162 -11.32 18.58 -2.76
CA THR A 162 -11.93 17.46 -2.06
C THR A 162 -11.16 16.18 -2.36
N HIS A 163 -10.84 15.41 -1.34
CA HIS A 163 -10.20 14.10 -1.49
C HIS A 163 -11.24 12.99 -1.38
N ILE A 164 -11.24 12.05 -2.32
CA ILE A 164 -12.02 10.82 -2.23
C ILE A 164 -11.11 9.77 -1.59
N LEU A 165 -11.50 9.29 -0.42
CA LEU A 165 -10.70 8.41 0.41
C LEU A 165 -11.48 7.13 0.71
N TRP A 166 -10.80 6.00 0.80
CA TRP A 166 -11.40 4.76 1.28
C TRP A 166 -10.64 4.25 2.50
N PHE A 167 -11.35 4.14 3.62
CA PHE A 167 -10.81 3.65 4.89
C PHE A 167 -11.70 2.50 5.37
N GLY A 168 -11.15 1.30 5.55
CA GLY A 168 -11.94 0.13 5.95
C GLY A 168 -12.75 0.36 7.25
N SER A 169 -12.21 1.12 8.20
CA SER A 169 -12.88 1.47 9.47
C SER A 169 -14.13 2.33 9.33
N ILE A 170 -14.31 3.04 8.21
CA ILE A 170 -15.36 4.06 8.00
C ILE A 170 -16.23 3.71 6.81
N CYS A 171 -15.63 3.26 5.70
CA CYS A 171 -16.32 2.94 4.46
C CYS A 171 -17.08 1.60 4.54
N ILE A 172 -16.74 0.75 5.51
CA ILE A 172 -17.41 -0.53 5.79
C ILE A 172 -18.25 -0.36 7.05
N ASN A 173 -19.50 -0.84 7.01
CA ASN A 173 -20.33 -0.93 8.21
C ASN A 173 -19.78 -2.00 9.17
N GLN A 174 -18.98 -1.57 10.16
CA GLN A 174 -18.34 -2.45 11.14
C GLN A 174 -19.33 -3.23 12.03
N ALA A 175 -20.59 -2.79 12.10
CA ALA A 175 -21.65 -3.47 12.84
C ALA A 175 -22.35 -4.57 12.02
N ASP A 176 -22.04 -4.71 10.73
CA ASP A 176 -22.58 -5.73 9.84
C ASP A 176 -21.49 -6.75 9.47
N GLU A 177 -21.51 -7.90 10.16
CA GLU A 177 -20.55 -8.98 9.94
C GLU A 177 -20.55 -9.53 8.51
N ILE A 178 -21.70 -9.49 7.83
CA ILE A 178 -21.82 -9.96 6.45
C ILE A 178 -21.10 -8.98 5.53
N GLU A 179 -21.35 -7.68 5.69
CA GLU A 179 -20.65 -6.63 4.93
C GLU A 179 -19.14 -6.68 5.16
N CYS A 180 -18.69 -6.86 6.41
CA CYS A 180 -17.28 -7.01 6.76
C CYS A 180 -16.64 -8.20 6.04
N LYS A 181 -17.26 -9.39 6.12
CA LYS A 181 -16.73 -10.61 5.48
C LYS A 181 -16.67 -10.49 3.96
N GLU A 182 -17.63 -9.81 3.35
CA GLU A 182 -17.62 -9.56 1.90
C GLU A 182 -16.50 -8.61 1.50
N HIS A 183 -16.28 -7.51 2.23
CA HIS A 183 -15.17 -6.60 1.96
C HIS A 183 -13.81 -7.23 2.21
N THR A 184 -13.66 -8.05 3.26
CA THR A 184 -12.44 -8.83 3.51
C THR A 184 -12.01 -9.64 2.29
N LYS A 185 -12.96 -10.25 1.56
CA LYS A 185 -12.66 -10.97 0.31
C LYS A 185 -12.27 -10.05 -0.84
N ARG A 186 -12.71 -8.79 -0.81
CA ARG A 186 -12.50 -7.78 -1.84
C ARG A 186 -11.32 -6.84 -1.55
N MET A 187 -10.71 -6.92 -0.37
CA MET A 187 -9.65 -5.98 0.05
C MET A 187 -8.49 -5.95 -0.93
N GLN A 188 -8.04 -7.10 -1.44
CA GLN A 188 -7.01 -7.15 -2.48
C GLN A 188 -7.39 -6.28 -3.69
N CYS A 189 -8.60 -6.45 -4.23
CA CYS A 189 -9.06 -5.64 -5.37
C CYS A 189 -9.17 -4.15 -5.03
N ILE A 190 -9.67 -3.80 -3.84
CA ILE A 190 -9.84 -2.40 -3.42
C ILE A 190 -8.47 -1.70 -3.28
N TYR A 191 -7.49 -2.35 -2.65
CA TYR A 191 -6.15 -1.77 -2.51
C TYR A 191 -5.36 -1.80 -3.82
N PHE A 192 -5.62 -2.76 -4.70
CA PHE A 192 -5.03 -2.80 -6.04
C PHE A 192 -5.56 -1.67 -6.93
N LEU A 193 -6.85 -1.34 -6.84
CA LEU A 193 -7.53 -0.32 -7.64
C LEU A 193 -7.59 1.03 -6.93
N VAL A 194 -6.61 1.33 -6.09
CA VAL A 194 -6.48 2.65 -5.48
C VAL A 194 -5.64 3.53 -6.41
N ARG A 195 -5.74 4.85 -6.27
CA ARG A 195 -4.82 5.78 -6.93
C ARG A 195 -3.46 5.78 -6.22
N GLY A 196 -3.47 5.78 -4.90
CA GLY A 196 -2.29 5.58 -4.07
C GLY A 196 -2.64 5.19 -2.64
N VAL A 197 -1.71 4.52 -1.98
CA VAL A 197 -1.84 4.15 -0.56
C VAL A 197 -0.89 4.99 0.26
N VAL A 198 -1.40 5.70 1.25
CA VAL A 198 -0.56 6.25 2.32
C VAL A 198 -0.52 5.25 3.45
N VAL A 199 0.69 4.82 3.78
CA VAL A 199 0.97 3.85 4.82
C VAL A 199 1.44 4.59 6.07
N TRP A 200 0.53 4.80 7.02
CA TRP A 200 0.83 5.49 8.26
C TRP A 200 1.52 4.58 9.26
N LEU A 201 2.81 4.86 9.51
CA LEU A 201 3.61 4.11 10.45
C LEU A 201 3.36 4.51 11.90
N GLY A 202 2.79 5.69 12.16
CA GLY A 202 2.59 6.22 13.51
C GLY A 202 3.11 7.65 13.67
N PRO A 203 2.89 8.28 14.84
CA PRO A 203 3.40 9.61 15.13
C PRO A 203 4.93 9.67 15.10
N ARG A 204 5.47 10.87 14.87
CA ARG A 204 6.91 11.12 14.95
C ARG A 204 7.37 10.90 16.39
N SER A 205 8.47 10.17 16.54
CA SER A 205 9.36 10.27 17.69
C SER A 205 10.70 10.80 17.20
N ASP A 206 11.44 11.50 18.06
CA ASP A 206 12.67 12.26 17.72
C ASP A 206 13.73 11.44 16.97
N ASN A 207 13.60 10.12 17.02
CA ASN A 207 14.52 9.14 16.49
C ASN A 207 14.05 8.44 15.18
N ASN A 208 12.84 8.68 14.65
CA ASN A 208 12.35 7.87 13.53
C ASN A 208 13.00 8.17 12.17
N THR A 209 13.59 9.36 11.98
CA THR A 209 14.17 9.76 10.69
C THR A 209 15.35 8.88 10.27
N ALA A 210 16.28 8.61 11.19
CA ALA A 210 17.44 7.75 10.91
C ALA A 210 17.01 6.31 10.62
N ALA A 211 16.00 5.81 11.35
CA ALA A 211 15.44 4.48 11.11
C ALA A 211 14.77 4.36 9.73
N LEU A 212 14.03 5.37 9.29
CA LEU A 212 13.44 5.39 7.94
C LEU A 212 14.51 5.45 6.85
N GLN A 213 15.59 6.21 7.05
CA GLN A 213 16.72 6.22 6.13
C GLN A 213 17.41 4.85 6.04
N ILE A 214 17.50 4.11 7.15
CA ILE A 214 18.01 2.74 7.15
C ILE A 214 17.07 1.81 6.40
N LEU A 215 15.76 1.88 6.64
CA LEU A 215 14.79 1.07 5.90
C LEU A 215 14.84 1.35 4.40
N ALA A 216 14.96 2.62 4.01
CA ALA A 216 15.15 3.01 2.61
C ALA A 216 16.47 2.47 2.04
N CYS A 217 17.55 2.52 2.81
CA CYS A 217 18.84 1.93 2.44
C CYS A 217 18.72 0.42 2.24
N ILE A 218 18.05 -0.30 3.15
CA ILE A 218 17.81 -1.74 3.00
C ILE A 218 17.00 -2.01 1.73
N GLY A 219 15.94 -1.23 1.47
CA GLY A 219 15.06 -1.39 0.32
C GLY A 219 15.76 -1.19 -1.03
N VAL A 220 16.81 -0.37 -1.12
CA VAL A 220 17.61 -0.23 -2.36
C VAL A 220 18.75 -1.26 -2.48
N GLN A 221 19.07 -1.97 -1.40
CA GLN A 221 20.18 -2.93 -1.35
C GLN A 221 19.75 -4.39 -1.48
N LEU A 222 18.46 -4.67 -1.29
CA LEU A 222 17.91 -6.02 -1.31
C LEU A 222 16.61 -6.05 -2.09
N GLU A 223 16.50 -7.04 -2.97
CA GLU A 223 15.26 -7.40 -3.66
C GLU A 223 14.73 -8.71 -3.06
N CYS A 224 13.42 -8.79 -2.84
CA CYS A 224 12.80 -10.02 -2.35
C CYS A 224 12.02 -10.69 -3.49
N SER A 225 12.28 -11.96 -3.73
CA SER A 225 11.53 -12.74 -4.70
C SER A 225 10.26 -13.34 -4.11
N GLN A 226 9.29 -13.69 -4.96
CA GLN A 226 8.07 -14.43 -4.58
C GLN A 226 8.40 -15.78 -3.91
N ASP A 227 9.56 -16.36 -4.22
CA ASP A 227 10.06 -17.60 -3.64
C ASP A 227 10.88 -17.39 -2.35
N ASN A 228 10.80 -16.18 -1.75
CA ASN A 228 11.48 -15.78 -0.51
C ASN A 228 13.03 -15.80 -0.57
N TRP A 229 13.61 -15.69 -1.77
CA TRP A 229 15.04 -15.39 -1.92
C TRP A 229 15.28 -13.90 -1.81
N LEU A 230 16.32 -13.54 -1.04
CA LEU A 230 16.90 -12.21 -1.05
C LEU A 230 17.99 -12.16 -2.11
N LEU A 231 17.95 -11.11 -2.94
CA LEU A 231 18.84 -10.93 -4.08
C LEU A 231 19.46 -9.52 -4.01
N PRO A 232 20.71 -9.34 -4.45
CA PRO A 232 21.26 -8.02 -4.65
C PRO A 232 20.63 -7.41 -5.93
N PRO A 233 19.88 -6.30 -5.86
CA PRO A 233 19.34 -5.68 -7.06
C PRO A 233 20.45 -5.03 -7.90
N PRO A 234 20.21 -4.82 -9.21
CA PRO A 234 21.16 -4.12 -10.09
C PRO A 234 21.51 -2.73 -9.54
N GLY A 235 22.80 -2.43 -9.44
CA GLY A 235 23.28 -1.14 -8.94
C GLY A 235 23.33 -1.00 -7.42
N CYS A 236 23.00 -2.05 -6.65
CA CYS A 236 23.18 -2.02 -5.20
C CYS A 236 24.67 -1.85 -4.82
N LYS A 237 24.92 -1.14 -3.72
CA LYS A 237 26.28 -0.85 -3.25
C LYS A 237 26.95 -2.02 -2.50
N TYR A 238 26.18 -2.88 -1.84
CA TYR A 238 26.69 -3.93 -0.96
C TYR A 238 26.18 -5.29 -1.44
N LEU A 239 26.98 -5.95 -2.29
CA LEU A 239 26.59 -7.18 -2.97
C LEU A 239 26.40 -8.39 -2.04
N ASP A 240 26.94 -8.35 -0.83
CA ASP A 240 26.93 -9.47 0.11
C ASP A 240 25.78 -9.42 1.13
N TRP A 241 25.03 -8.31 1.20
CA TRP A 241 23.95 -8.13 2.20
C TRP A 241 22.83 -9.17 2.11
N HIS A 242 22.63 -9.78 0.95
CA HIS A 242 21.66 -10.85 0.75
C HIS A 242 22.10 -12.18 1.37
N LEU A 243 23.39 -12.34 1.67
CA LEU A 243 23.96 -13.55 2.27
C LEU A 243 23.66 -13.57 3.78
N ARG A 244 23.12 -14.68 4.27
CA ARG A 244 22.86 -14.88 5.72
C ARG A 244 24.11 -14.71 6.60
N ALA A 245 25.30 -14.96 6.05
CA ALA A 245 26.57 -14.83 6.77
C ALA A 245 27.09 -13.38 6.83
N CYS A 246 26.51 -12.47 6.05
CA CYS A 246 26.93 -11.07 6.04
C CYS A 246 26.55 -10.40 7.36
N SER A 247 27.54 -9.75 7.98
CA SER A 247 27.30 -8.89 9.14
C SER A 247 26.89 -7.51 8.63
N LEU A 248 25.60 -7.21 8.69
CA LEU A 248 25.12 -5.88 8.34
C LEU A 248 25.76 -4.82 9.27
N PRO A 249 26.21 -3.67 8.75
CA PRO A 249 26.79 -2.59 9.56
C PRO A 249 25.78 -1.95 10.53
N LEU A 250 24.54 -2.45 10.51
CA LEU A 250 23.48 -2.23 11.48
C LEU A 250 23.91 -2.56 12.93
N GLY A 251 24.87 -3.48 13.13
CA GLY A 251 25.35 -3.85 14.47
C GLY A 251 26.42 -2.93 15.08
N GLN A 252 26.92 -1.93 14.35
CA GLN A 252 28.02 -1.10 14.85
C GLN A 252 27.51 -0.03 15.81
N LYS A 253 28.11 0.05 17.00
CA LYS A 253 27.70 1.02 18.02
C LYS A 253 27.93 2.47 17.53
N PRO A 254 27.01 3.40 17.86
CA PRO A 254 25.82 3.18 18.69
C PRO A 254 24.68 2.48 17.93
N LEU A 255 24.11 1.44 18.55
CA LEU A 255 22.99 0.62 18.03
C LEU A 255 21.67 1.39 17.86
N GLY A 256 21.64 2.67 18.25
CA GLY A 256 20.45 3.50 18.31
C GLY A 256 19.59 3.43 17.05
N PRO A 257 20.15 3.66 15.84
CA PRO A 257 19.36 3.64 14.61
C PRO A 257 18.69 2.28 14.31
N VAL A 258 19.28 1.17 14.74
CA VAL A 258 18.77 -0.18 14.47
C VAL A 258 17.77 -0.64 15.51
N GLU A 259 17.98 -0.30 16.77
CA GLU A 259 16.95 -0.42 17.80
C GLU A 259 15.68 0.35 17.40
N GLN A 260 15.82 1.50 16.76
CA GLN A 260 14.69 2.28 16.25
C GLN A 260 13.99 1.62 15.06
N VAL A 261 14.75 0.99 14.14
CA VAL A 261 14.15 0.15 13.09
C VAL A 261 13.33 -0.98 13.71
N VAL A 262 13.89 -1.68 14.70
CA VAL A 262 13.18 -2.74 15.44
C VAL A 262 11.93 -2.17 16.14
N GLN A 263 11.99 -0.99 16.73
CA GLN A 263 10.83 -0.33 17.33
C GLN A 263 9.73 0.02 16.31
N ILE A 264 10.10 0.41 15.08
CA ILE A 264 9.13 0.63 14.00
C ILE A 264 8.51 -0.70 13.58
N LEU A 265 9.32 -1.73 13.35
CA LEU A 265 8.86 -3.05 12.91
C LEU A 265 8.03 -3.78 13.97
N ASN A 266 8.25 -3.50 15.27
CA ASN A 266 7.45 -4.03 16.37
C ASN A 266 6.14 -3.26 16.63
N ARG A 267 5.78 -2.29 15.79
CA ARG A 267 4.47 -1.63 15.92
C ARG A 267 3.38 -2.60 15.49
N ASP A 268 2.27 -2.60 16.24
CA ASP A 268 1.09 -3.47 16.07
C ASP A 268 0.57 -3.59 14.63
N ARG A 269 0.90 -2.63 13.75
CA ARG A 269 0.58 -2.72 12.32
C ARG A 269 1.19 -3.97 11.69
N PHE A 270 2.45 -4.28 11.95
CA PHE A 270 3.16 -5.35 11.25
C PHE A 270 2.75 -6.76 11.71
N ASP A 271 2.03 -6.88 12.83
CA ASP A 271 1.43 -8.14 13.28
C ASP A 271 0.10 -8.46 12.56
N ARG A 272 -0.45 -7.52 11.78
CA ARG A 272 -1.74 -7.69 11.10
C ARG A 272 -1.56 -8.41 9.77
N VAL A 273 -2.34 -9.48 9.58
CA VAL A 273 -2.45 -10.20 8.30
C VAL A 273 -2.76 -9.25 7.13
N TRP A 274 -3.54 -8.19 7.40
CA TRP A 274 -3.96 -7.21 6.38
C TRP A 274 -2.82 -6.34 5.86
N THR A 275 -1.71 -6.19 6.59
CA THR A 275 -0.59 -5.33 6.17
C THR A 275 0.02 -5.77 4.84
N MET A 276 0.03 -7.06 4.54
CA MET A 276 0.46 -7.55 3.23
C MET A 276 -0.48 -7.08 2.11
N GLN A 277 -1.80 -7.12 2.33
CA GLN A 277 -2.76 -6.66 1.33
C GLN A 277 -2.73 -5.15 1.13
N GLU A 278 -2.49 -4.41 2.21
CA GLU A 278 -2.45 -2.95 2.22
C GLU A 278 -1.15 -2.36 1.65
N ILE A 279 -0.03 -3.10 1.68
CA ILE A 279 1.29 -2.63 1.24
C ILE A 279 1.78 -3.36 -0.01
N VAL A 280 1.80 -4.70 0.03
CA VAL A 280 2.42 -5.53 -1.03
C VAL A 280 1.46 -5.74 -2.19
N LEU A 281 0.17 -5.92 -1.90
CA LEU A 281 -0.87 -6.13 -2.93
C LEU A 281 -1.59 -4.83 -3.32
N ALA A 282 -1.22 -3.72 -2.71
CA ALA A 282 -1.62 -2.42 -3.21
C ALA A 282 -1.00 -2.16 -4.58
N ASN A 283 -1.51 -1.16 -5.31
CA ASN A 283 -0.83 -0.67 -6.50
C ASN A 283 0.63 -0.27 -6.19
N TRP A 284 1.47 -0.09 -7.22
CA TRP A 284 2.94 0.06 -7.08
C TRP A 284 3.43 1.38 -6.48
N ASN A 285 2.57 2.11 -5.75
CA ASN A 285 2.93 3.41 -5.19
C ASN A 285 2.45 3.60 -3.74
N PRO A 286 2.75 2.66 -2.80
CA PRO A 286 2.53 2.92 -1.39
C PRO A 286 3.59 3.91 -0.89
N ILE A 287 3.14 5.03 -0.31
CA ILE A 287 4.00 6.00 0.35
C ILE A 287 3.97 5.73 1.85
N MET A 288 5.11 5.40 2.45
CA MET A 288 5.22 5.24 3.90
C MET A 288 5.49 6.58 4.57
N CYS A 289 4.61 6.98 5.50
CA CYS A 289 4.73 8.23 6.25
C CYS A 289 4.83 7.94 7.76
N CYS A 290 5.60 8.76 8.46
CA CYS A 290 5.69 8.73 9.92
C CYS A 290 5.69 10.17 10.47
N GLY A 291 4.67 10.53 11.25
CA GLY A 291 4.51 11.93 11.65
C GLY A 291 4.04 12.82 10.51
N TYR A 292 4.30 14.13 10.59
CA TYR A 292 3.74 15.11 9.65
C TYR A 292 4.60 15.39 8.42
N ASP A 293 5.60 14.54 8.15
CA ASP A 293 6.57 14.68 7.07
C ASP A 293 6.28 13.71 5.93
#